data_AF-X1E387-F1
#
_entry.id   AF-X1E387-F1
#
_cell.length_a   1.000
_cell.length_b   1.000
_cell.length_c   1.000
_cell.angle_alpha   90.00
_cell.angle_beta   90.00
_cell.angle_gamma   90.00
#
_symmetry.space_group_name_H-M   'P 1'
#
loop_
_entity.id
_entity.type
_entity.pdbx_description
1 polymer ?
#
loop_
_entity_poly.entity_id
_entity_poly.type
_entity_poly.pdbx_seq_one_letter_code
_entity_poly.pdbx_strand_id
1 'polypeptide(L)'
;MTLDNLRKMIEKYKDYVLNISYPDREIIKMLTLRDEIENLLLNLEKRGTDLEADKARLETFDTIIRKKMKMVYRKLTASLNPLPYREERRIPRSHWWWYLDELLKEKRVRARKRWLIRGGIAAVALLAVYIILTKIVPQPKQSVIYQEKARELYQEGELDEAINVYKKAQELDPDDSTIPLMLGIIYEDKELLDKANSYFERARLLSSQKIDFYNSRGMVYFQM
;
A
#
# COMPACT_ATOMS: atom_id res chain seq x y z
N MET A 1 53.00 8.86 24.01
CA MET A 1 52.32 7.59 23.66
C MET A 1 52.98 6.99 22.43
N THR A 2 53.13 5.67 22.39
CA THR A 2 53.88 4.89 21.37
C THR A 2 52.94 4.17 20.41
N LEU A 3 53.47 3.64 19.30
CA LEU A 3 52.75 2.78 18.35
C LEU A 3 52.14 1.53 19.02
N ASP A 4 52.83 0.98 20.02
CA ASP A 4 52.33 -0.15 20.83
C ASP A 4 51.05 0.22 21.61
N ASN A 5 50.99 1.43 22.17
CA ASN A 5 49.79 1.92 22.85
C ASN A 5 48.62 2.04 21.88
N LEU A 6 48.85 2.52 20.65
CA LEU A 6 47.82 2.61 19.62
C LEU A 6 47.24 1.22 19.32
N ARG A 7 48.09 0.22 19.09
CA ARG A 7 47.65 -1.15 18.76
C ARG A 7 46.86 -1.79 19.90
N LYS A 8 47.27 -1.57 21.15
CA LYS A 8 46.50 -2.00 22.34
C LYS A 8 45.13 -1.34 22.41
N MET A 9 45.04 -0.05 22.09
CA MET A 9 43.76 0.66 22.04
C MET A 9 42.86 0.12 20.92
N ILE A 10 43.41 -0.18 19.75
CA ILE A 10 42.68 -0.77 18.62
C ILE A 10 42.12 -2.16 18.99
N GLU A 11 42.90 -3.02 19.65
CA GLU A 11 42.39 -4.33 20.11
C GLU A 11 41.28 -4.18 21.16
N LYS A 12 41.44 -3.26 22.13
CA LYS A 12 40.38 -2.97 23.09
C LYS A 12 39.12 -2.41 22.41
N TYR A 13 39.29 -1.60 21.37
CA TYR A 13 38.19 -1.08 20.58
C TYR A 13 37.46 -2.18 19.81
N LYS A 14 38.18 -3.11 19.20
CA LYS A 14 37.62 -4.31 18.57
C LYS A 14 36.73 -5.08 19.52
N ASP A 15 37.16 -5.31 20.77
CA ASP A 15 36.34 -6.02 21.76
C ASP A 15 35.00 -5.33 22.01
N TYR A 16 34.99 -4.00 22.11
CA TYR A 16 33.75 -3.23 22.22
C TYR A 16 32.87 -3.33 20.96
N VAL A 17 33.46 -3.29 19.77
CA VAL A 17 32.71 -3.36 18.51
C VAL A 17 32.08 -4.73 18.29
N LEU A 18 32.78 -5.81 18.66
CA LEU A 18 32.26 -7.17 18.55
C LEU A 18 31.16 -7.43 19.59
N ASN A 19 31.32 -6.90 20.81
CA ASN A 19 30.36 -7.06 21.91
C ASN A 19 29.30 -5.95 21.99
N ILE A 20 29.13 -5.16 20.92
CA ILE A 20 28.21 -4.01 20.86
C ILE A 20 26.73 -4.36 21.10
N SER A 21 26.41 -5.65 21.16
CA SER A 21 25.09 -6.20 21.50
C SER A 21 24.85 -6.32 23.02
N TYR A 22 25.89 -6.29 23.86
CA TYR A 22 25.85 -6.38 25.33
C TYR A 22 25.84 -4.94 25.97
N PRO A 23 25.84 -4.74 27.31
CA PRO A 23 25.06 -3.66 27.96
C PRO A 23 25.47 -2.20 27.65
N ASP A 24 24.51 -1.28 27.85
CA ASP A 24 24.50 0.07 27.26
C ASP A 24 25.65 1.01 27.70
N ARG A 25 26.25 0.78 28.88
CA ARG A 25 27.37 1.58 29.41
C ARG A 25 28.67 1.42 28.61
N GLU A 26 28.77 0.41 27.76
CA GLU A 26 29.96 0.13 26.95
C GLU A 26 30.03 0.98 25.68
N ILE A 27 28.90 1.50 25.18
CA ILE A 27 28.87 2.30 23.95
C ILE A 27 29.54 3.65 24.13
N ILE A 28 29.37 4.30 25.28
CA ILE A 28 30.05 5.57 25.55
C ILE A 28 31.56 5.34 25.61
N LYS A 29 32.01 4.30 26.34
CA LYS A 29 33.43 3.92 26.43
C LYS A 29 34.03 3.59 25.06
N MET A 30 33.27 2.89 24.22
CA MET A 30 33.65 2.58 22.85
C MET A 30 33.86 3.85 22.01
N LEU A 31 32.91 4.79 22.05
CA LEU A 31 32.98 6.04 21.30
C LEU A 31 34.12 6.93 21.80
N THR A 32 34.30 7.05 23.12
CA THR A 32 35.42 7.81 23.70
C THR A 32 36.77 7.18 23.33
N LEU A 33 36.87 5.85 23.37
CA LEU A 33 38.09 5.16 22.95
C LEU A 33 38.40 5.40 21.47
N ARG A 34 37.38 5.43 20.61
CA ARG A 34 37.56 5.75 19.17
C ARG A 34 38.11 7.16 18.96
N ASP A 35 37.69 8.12 19.77
CA ASP A 35 38.18 9.50 19.73
C ASP A 35 39.63 9.59 20.21
N GLU A 36 39.99 8.86 21.28
CA GLU A 36 41.37 8.80 21.77
C GLU A 36 42.31 8.15 20.73
N ILE A 37 41.85 7.10 20.05
CA ILE A 37 42.57 6.45 18.95
C ILE A 37 42.81 7.45 17.81
N GLU A 38 41.78 8.21 17.41
CA GLU A 38 41.90 9.21 16.34
C GLU A 38 42.94 10.29 16.67
N ASN A 39 42.90 10.82 17.89
CA ASN A 39 43.88 11.80 18.35
C ASN A 39 45.31 11.25 18.37
N LEU A 40 45.47 9.99 18.78
CA LEU A 40 46.78 9.34 18.78
C LEU A 40 47.29 9.05 17.37
N LEU A 41 46.42 8.62 16.45
CA LEU A 41 46.72 8.44 15.03
C LEU A 41 47.23 9.75 14.41
N LEU A 42 46.50 10.85 14.57
CA LEU A 42 46.89 12.16 14.05
C LEU A 42 48.26 12.61 14.57
N ASN A 43 48.56 12.31 15.83
CA ASN A 43 49.86 12.64 16.44
C ASN A 43 51.01 11.77 15.93
N LEU A 44 50.77 10.49 15.64
CA LEU A 44 51.79 9.57 15.10
C LEU A 44 52.02 9.78 13.60
N GLU A 45 50.97 10.14 12.86
CA GLU A 45 51.05 10.51 11.45
C GLU A 45 51.87 11.78 11.24
N LYS A 46 51.67 12.79 12.09
CA LYS A 46 52.53 14.00 12.11
C LYS A 46 54.01 13.71 12.36
N ARG A 47 54.33 12.56 12.96
CA ARG A 47 55.70 12.10 13.23
C ARG A 47 56.26 11.23 12.10
N GLY A 48 55.52 11.03 11.00
CA GLY A 48 55.94 10.21 9.86
C GLY A 48 55.89 8.70 10.10
N THR A 49 55.10 8.24 11.08
CA THR A 49 54.93 6.80 11.32
C THR A 49 54.00 6.20 10.25
N ASP A 50 54.36 5.05 9.67
CA ASP A 50 53.45 4.29 8.81
C ASP A 50 52.34 3.63 9.65
N LEU A 51 51.09 3.92 9.30
CA LEU A 51 49.89 3.52 10.02
C LEU A 51 48.84 2.90 9.09
N GLU A 52 49.18 2.54 7.84
CA GLU A 52 48.19 2.05 6.85
C GLU A 52 47.45 0.80 7.34
N ALA A 53 48.18 -0.18 7.89
CA ALA A 53 47.59 -1.41 8.40
C ALA A 53 46.69 -1.19 9.63
N ASP A 54 46.97 -0.16 10.43
CA ASP A 54 46.18 0.19 11.61
C ASP A 54 44.90 0.95 11.20
N LYS A 55 45.00 1.85 10.20
CA LYS A 55 43.86 2.53 9.59
C LYS A 55 42.90 1.54 8.90
N ALA A 56 43.41 0.57 8.15
CA ALA A 56 42.59 -0.45 7.49
C ALA A 56 41.80 -1.33 8.48
N ARG A 57 42.44 -1.68 9.61
CA ARG A 57 41.77 -2.42 10.69
C ARG A 57 40.64 -1.59 11.32
N LEU A 58 40.87 -0.30 11.57
CA LEU A 58 39.84 0.58 12.09
C LEU A 58 38.66 0.75 11.14
N GLU A 59 38.88 0.89 9.84
CA GLU A 59 37.81 0.96 8.84
C GLU A 59 36.91 -0.28 8.82
N THR A 60 37.49 -1.45 9.10
CA THR A 60 36.73 -2.70 9.22
C THR A 60 35.76 -2.64 10.40
N PHE A 61 36.21 -2.14 11.55
CA PHE A 61 35.38 -1.98 12.75
C PHE A 61 34.32 -0.87 12.57
N ASP A 62 34.73 0.25 11.99
CA ASP A 62 33.87 1.38 11.64
C ASP A 62 32.71 0.89 10.74
N THR A 63 32.99 0.00 9.78
CA THR A 63 31.96 -0.61 8.92
C THR A 63 30.92 -1.44 9.70
N ILE A 64 31.35 -2.18 10.73
CA ILE A 64 30.43 -2.94 11.60
C ILE A 64 29.49 -1.99 12.34
N ILE A 65 30.02 -0.88 12.88
CA ILE A 65 29.20 0.12 13.56
C ILE A 65 28.25 0.80 12.57
N ARG A 66 28.67 1.12 11.34
CA ARG A 66 27.78 1.68 10.30
C ARG A 66 26.59 0.77 9.98
N LYS A 67 26.81 -0.55 9.97
CA LYS A 67 25.73 -1.55 9.79
C LYS A 67 24.77 -1.56 10.99
N LYS A 68 25.29 -1.51 12.22
CA LYS A 68 24.50 -1.55 13.48
C LYS A 68 24.10 -0.17 14.04
N MET A 69 24.36 0.91 13.31
CA MET A 69 24.20 2.31 13.72
C MET A 69 22.91 2.64 14.46
N LYS A 70 21.75 2.15 13.97
CA LYS A 70 20.45 2.43 14.59
C LYS A 70 20.38 1.91 16.03
N MET A 71 20.94 0.73 16.26
CA MET A 71 20.99 0.11 17.59
C MET A 71 21.93 0.90 18.49
N VAL A 72 23.11 1.25 17.97
CA VAL A 72 24.12 2.04 18.71
C VAL A 72 23.56 3.38 19.13
N TYR A 73 22.92 4.10 18.21
CA TYR A 73 22.29 5.38 18.51
C TYR A 73 21.15 5.25 19.52
N ARG A 74 20.28 4.23 19.37
CA ARG A 74 19.18 3.99 20.31
C ARG A 74 19.71 3.75 21.73
N LYS A 75 20.71 2.88 21.88
CA LYS A 75 21.33 2.58 23.18
C LYS A 75 22.07 3.80 23.75
N LEU A 76 22.73 4.59 22.90
CA LEU A 76 23.36 5.86 23.29
C LEU A 76 22.32 6.83 23.87
N THR A 77 21.22 7.06 23.14
CA THR A 77 20.13 7.97 23.59
C THR A 77 19.37 7.45 24.80
N ALA A 78 19.38 6.13 25.04
CA ALA A 78 18.78 5.54 26.24
C ALA A 78 19.65 5.76 27.49
N SER A 79 20.97 5.87 27.31
CA SER A 79 21.92 6.05 28.41
C SER A 79 22.21 7.53 28.70
N LEU A 80 22.07 8.40 27.71
CA LEU A 80 22.57 9.77 27.75
C LEU A 80 21.90 10.64 26.68
N ASN A 81 21.75 11.93 26.95
CA ASN A 81 21.45 12.90 25.90
C ASN A 81 22.76 13.31 25.17
N PRO A 82 22.94 12.95 23.88
CA PRO A 82 24.21 13.14 23.19
C PRO A 82 24.56 14.61 22.92
N LEU A 83 23.58 15.52 22.83
CA LEU A 83 23.84 16.93 22.53
C LEU A 83 24.54 17.65 23.71
N PRO A 84 23.98 17.68 24.94
CA PRO A 84 24.66 18.29 26.08
C PRO A 84 26.05 17.69 26.35
N TYR A 85 26.19 16.37 26.21
CA TYR A 85 27.46 15.69 26.43
C TYR A 85 28.57 16.12 25.46
N ARG A 86 28.22 16.33 24.18
CA ARG A 86 29.16 16.80 23.16
C ARG A 86 29.58 18.25 23.39
N GLU A 87 28.64 19.08 23.83
CA GLU A 87 28.87 20.51 24.10
C GLU A 87 29.76 20.70 25.34
N GLU A 88 29.46 20.00 26.43
CA GLU A 88 30.23 20.04 27.67
C GLU A 88 31.69 19.61 27.44
N ARG A 89 31.91 18.59 26.60
CA ARG A 89 33.24 18.07 26.26
C ARG A 89 33.90 18.71 25.04
N ARG A 90 33.22 19.68 24.39
CA ARG A 90 33.69 20.37 23.18
C ARG A 90 34.20 19.40 22.10
N ILE A 91 33.47 18.31 21.85
CA ILE A 91 33.89 17.26 20.91
C ILE A 91 33.91 17.82 19.47
N PRO A 92 35.06 17.81 18.76
CA PRO A 92 35.15 18.37 17.41
C PRO A 92 34.22 17.66 16.40
N ARG A 93 33.79 18.41 15.38
CA ARG A 93 32.86 17.91 14.34
C ARG A 93 33.41 16.77 13.49
N SER A 94 34.74 16.61 13.44
CA SER A 94 35.43 15.51 12.75
C SER A 94 35.32 14.16 13.47
N HIS A 95 34.85 14.14 14.72
CA HIS A 95 34.75 12.90 15.50
C HIS A 95 33.53 12.05 15.14
N TRP A 96 33.66 10.76 15.41
CA TRP A 96 32.67 9.73 15.12
C TRP A 96 31.30 9.99 15.76
N TRP A 97 31.24 10.77 16.84
CA TRP A 97 30.00 11.21 17.49
C TRP A 97 29.05 11.95 16.56
N TRP A 98 29.57 12.80 15.68
CA TRP A 98 28.78 13.57 14.71
C TRP A 98 28.47 12.76 13.45
N TYR A 99 29.37 11.84 13.11
CA TYR A 99 29.19 10.92 12.01
C TYR A 99 27.97 9.99 12.18
N LEU A 100 27.64 9.60 13.43
CA LEU A 100 26.43 8.82 13.72
C LEU A 100 25.16 9.55 13.26
N ASP A 101 25.07 10.86 13.51
CA ASP A 101 23.88 11.65 13.20
C ASP A 101 23.70 11.85 11.70
N GLU A 102 24.80 12.13 11.00
CA GLU A 102 24.81 12.33 9.56
C GLU A 102 24.38 11.05 8.82
N LEU A 103 24.91 9.90 9.23
CA LEU A 103 24.51 8.61 8.67
C LEU A 103 23.04 8.25 8.93
N LEU A 104 22.52 8.61 10.10
CA LEU A 104 21.10 8.43 10.41
C LEU A 104 20.22 9.35 9.55
N LYS A 105 20.65 10.61 9.35
CA LYS A 105 19.96 11.58 8.50
C LYS A 105 19.89 11.06 7.06
N GLU A 106 20.98 10.56 6.50
CA GLU A 106 21.00 9.98 5.16
C GLU A 106 20.04 8.80 4.99
N LYS A 107 20.02 7.85 5.94
CA LYS A 107 19.11 6.70 5.88
C LYS A 107 17.64 7.12 5.99
N ARG A 108 17.33 8.12 6.83
CA ARG A 108 15.97 8.68 6.95
C ARG A 108 15.53 9.38 5.67
N VAL A 109 16.41 10.15 5.04
CA VAL A 109 16.12 10.82 3.76
C VAL A 109 15.88 9.79 2.64
N ARG A 110 16.76 8.78 2.51
CA ARG A 110 16.59 7.69 1.54
C ARG A 110 15.31 6.88 1.77
N ALA A 111 14.95 6.60 3.02
CA ALA A 111 13.71 5.92 3.36
C ALA A 111 12.48 6.77 2.99
N ARG A 112 12.48 8.06 3.33
CA ARG A 112 11.40 8.99 2.96
C ARG A 112 11.22 9.10 1.45
N LYS A 113 12.31 9.23 0.68
CA LYS A 113 12.25 9.27 -0.79
C LYS A 113 11.58 8.01 -1.37
N ARG A 114 11.94 6.81 -0.86
CA ARG A 114 11.31 5.55 -1.28
C ARG A 114 9.82 5.49 -0.93
N TRP A 115 9.45 5.96 0.26
CA TRP A 115 8.06 6.04 0.68
C TRP A 115 7.23 6.97 -0.19
N LEU A 116 7.76 8.14 -0.55
CA LEU A 116 7.10 9.08 -1.44
C LEU A 116 6.84 8.48 -2.84
N ILE A 117 7.84 7.81 -3.42
CA ILE A 117 7.70 7.15 -4.73
C ILE A 117 6.62 6.07 -4.68
N ARG A 118 6.66 5.20 -3.65
CA ARG A 118 5.65 4.15 -3.48
C ARG A 118 4.24 4.70 -3.26
N GLY A 119 4.11 5.75 -2.46
CA GLY A 119 2.83 6.45 -2.25
C GLY A 119 2.29 7.06 -3.54
N GLY A 120 3.15 7.67 -4.35
CA GLY A 120 2.78 8.20 -5.67
C GLY A 120 2.23 7.12 -6.62
N ILE A 121 2.90 5.97 -6.71
CA ILE A 121 2.44 4.83 -7.53
C ILE A 121 1.07 4.34 -7.04
N ALA A 122 0.90 4.18 -5.72
CA ALA A 122 -0.37 3.74 -5.15
C ALA A 122 -1.52 4.72 -5.44
N ALA A 123 -1.25 6.03 -5.36
CA ALA A 123 -2.24 7.06 -5.68
C ALA A 123 -2.68 7.00 -7.16
N VAL A 124 -1.73 6.80 -8.09
CA VAL A 124 -2.04 6.64 -9.52
C VAL A 124 -2.87 5.38 -9.76
N ALA A 125 -2.54 4.26 -9.10
CA ALA A 125 -3.32 3.03 -9.21
C ALA A 125 -4.76 3.21 -8.70
N LEU A 126 -4.95 3.88 -7.55
CA LEU A 126 -6.27 4.20 -7.01
C LEU A 126 -7.08 5.09 -7.96
N LEU A 127 -6.44 6.11 -8.55
CA LEU A 127 -7.08 6.95 -9.57
C LEU A 127 -7.50 6.14 -10.79
N ALA A 128 -6.64 5.23 -11.27
CA ALA A 128 -6.98 4.36 -12.39
C ALA A 128 -8.19 3.47 -12.08
N VAL A 129 -8.22 2.83 -10.90
CA VAL A 129 -9.37 2.03 -10.44
C VAL A 129 -10.64 2.88 -10.37
N TYR A 130 -10.56 4.09 -9.81
CA TYR A 130 -11.70 5.01 -9.76
C TYR A 130 -12.22 5.36 -11.16
N ILE A 131 -11.34 5.63 -12.12
CA ILE A 131 -11.72 5.89 -13.52
C ILE A 131 -12.39 4.66 -14.13
N ILE A 132 -11.84 3.46 -13.91
CA ILE A 132 -12.43 2.21 -14.41
C ILE A 132 -13.86 2.04 -13.88
N LEU A 133 -14.05 2.17 -12.56
CA LEU A 133 -15.35 2.00 -11.92
C LEU A 133 -16.39 3.03 -12.38
N THR A 134 -15.96 4.26 -12.70
CA THR A 134 -16.90 5.35 -13.01
C THR A 134 -17.13 5.57 -14.50
N LYS A 135 -16.14 5.27 -15.34
CA LYS A 135 -16.17 5.56 -16.79
C LYS A 135 -16.25 4.32 -17.66
N ILE A 136 -15.76 3.18 -17.18
CA ILE A 136 -15.64 1.96 -17.98
C ILE A 136 -16.72 0.95 -17.61
N VAL A 137 -17.02 0.76 -16.33
CA VAL A 137 -18.13 -0.08 -15.89
C VAL A 137 -19.44 0.66 -16.22
N PRO A 138 -20.23 0.19 -17.21
CA PRO A 138 -21.48 0.85 -17.54
C PRO A 138 -22.46 0.66 -16.40
N GLN A 139 -23.15 1.73 -16.00
CA GLN A 139 -24.29 1.63 -15.10
C GLN A 139 -25.37 0.76 -15.76
N PRO A 140 -26.11 -0.07 -14.99
CA PRO A 140 -27.21 -0.83 -15.55
C PRO A 140 -28.19 0.14 -16.23
N LYS A 141 -28.62 -0.20 -17.46
CA LYS A 141 -29.59 0.62 -18.20
C LYS A 141 -30.82 0.85 -17.30
N GLN A 142 -31.36 2.06 -17.28
CA GLN A 142 -32.53 2.39 -16.48
C GLN A 142 -33.71 1.43 -16.75
N SER A 143 -33.93 1.03 -18.02
CA SER A 143 -34.95 0.02 -18.37
C SER A 143 -34.78 -1.29 -17.58
N VAL A 144 -33.56 -1.81 -17.47
CA VAL A 144 -33.27 -3.05 -16.72
C VAL A 144 -33.60 -2.89 -15.24
N ILE A 145 -33.31 -1.72 -14.65
CA ILE A 145 -33.67 -1.43 -13.24
C ILE A 145 -35.19 -1.46 -13.05
N TYR A 146 -35.95 -0.85 -13.97
CA TYR A 146 -37.41 -0.92 -13.93
C TYR A 146 -37.94 -2.34 -14.18
N GLN A 147 -37.32 -3.15 -15.05
CA GLN A 147 -37.71 -4.54 -15.28
C GLN A 147 -37.54 -5.40 -14.02
N GLU A 148 -36.39 -5.31 -13.34
CA GLU A 148 -36.15 -6.07 -12.11
C GLU A 148 -37.15 -5.67 -11.02
N LYS A 149 -37.37 -4.36 -10.81
CA LYS A 149 -38.40 -3.89 -9.86
C LYS A 149 -39.80 -4.41 -10.21
N ALA A 150 -40.16 -4.43 -11.49
CA ALA A 150 -41.46 -4.92 -11.92
C ALA A 150 -41.59 -6.44 -11.76
N ARG A 151 -40.49 -7.19 -11.92
CA ARG A 151 -40.44 -8.62 -11.62
C ARG A 151 -40.60 -8.90 -10.12
N GLU A 152 -39.96 -8.12 -9.26
CA GLU A 152 -40.14 -8.21 -7.80
C GLU A 152 -41.61 -7.99 -7.41
N LEU A 153 -42.23 -6.91 -7.89
CA LEU A 153 -43.66 -6.63 -7.65
C LEU A 153 -44.57 -7.74 -8.16
N TYR A 154 -44.23 -8.34 -9.30
CA TYR A 154 -44.97 -9.49 -9.82
C TYR A 154 -44.86 -10.71 -8.88
N GLN A 155 -43.66 -11.02 -8.37
CA GLN A 155 -43.45 -12.10 -7.40
C GLN A 155 -44.16 -11.86 -6.07
N GLU A 156 -44.34 -10.59 -5.69
CA GLU A 156 -45.12 -10.17 -4.52
C GLU A 156 -46.65 -10.22 -4.76
N GLY A 157 -47.09 -10.44 -6.00
CA GLY A 157 -48.51 -10.47 -6.40
C GLY A 157 -49.11 -9.09 -6.67
N GLU A 158 -48.32 -8.02 -6.65
CA GLU A 158 -48.73 -6.64 -6.92
C GLU A 158 -48.83 -6.37 -8.43
N LEU A 159 -49.75 -7.09 -9.09
CA LEU A 159 -49.82 -7.18 -10.56
C LEU A 159 -50.05 -5.82 -11.25
N ASP A 160 -50.88 -4.94 -10.69
CA ASP A 160 -51.15 -3.62 -11.28
C ASP A 160 -49.94 -2.68 -11.17
N GLU A 161 -49.20 -2.73 -10.06
CA GLU A 161 -47.97 -1.98 -9.91
C GLU A 161 -46.88 -2.51 -10.84
N ALA A 162 -46.73 -3.83 -10.94
CA ALA A 162 -45.81 -4.48 -11.87
C ALA A 162 -46.05 -4.02 -13.32
N ILE A 163 -47.31 -3.98 -13.77
CA ILE A 163 -47.67 -3.47 -15.11
C ILE A 163 -47.20 -2.01 -15.29
N ASN A 164 -47.46 -1.14 -14.30
CA ASN A 164 -47.08 0.27 -14.40
C ASN A 164 -45.57 0.45 -14.48
N VAL A 165 -44.80 -0.35 -13.74
CA VAL A 165 -43.34 -0.32 -13.74
C VAL A 165 -42.77 -0.90 -15.05
N TYR A 166 -43.32 -2.01 -15.56
CA TYR A 166 -42.93 -2.55 -16.88
C TYR A 166 -43.24 -1.59 -18.03
N LYS A 167 -44.32 -0.82 -17.96
CA LYS A 167 -44.60 0.24 -18.96
C LYS A 167 -43.54 1.33 -18.96
N LYS A 168 -43.02 1.73 -17.79
CA LYS A 168 -41.88 2.66 -17.71
C LYS A 168 -40.61 2.04 -18.28
N ALA A 169 -40.36 0.76 -18.04
CA ALA A 169 -39.25 0.04 -18.69
C ALA A 169 -39.41 0.04 -20.22
N GLN A 170 -40.63 -0.16 -20.73
CA GLN A 170 -40.94 -0.14 -22.16
C GLN A 170 -40.71 1.23 -22.80
N GLU A 171 -40.99 2.32 -22.09
CA GLU A 171 -40.67 3.68 -22.57
C GLU A 171 -39.16 3.91 -22.70
N LEU A 172 -38.36 3.24 -21.87
CA LEU A 172 -36.91 3.37 -21.84
C LEU A 172 -36.18 2.44 -22.80
N ASP A 173 -36.74 1.26 -23.08
CA ASP A 173 -36.21 0.29 -24.06
C ASP A 173 -37.36 -0.37 -24.84
N PRO A 174 -37.89 0.29 -25.89
CA PRO A 174 -39.10 -0.16 -26.60
C PRO A 174 -38.91 -1.42 -27.44
N ASP A 175 -37.65 -1.78 -27.72
CA ASP A 175 -37.28 -2.91 -28.58
C ASP A 175 -36.94 -4.19 -27.78
N ASP A 176 -36.90 -4.12 -26.44
CA ASP A 176 -36.65 -5.28 -25.60
C ASP A 176 -37.88 -6.20 -25.55
N SER A 177 -37.77 -7.37 -26.20
CA SER A 177 -38.84 -8.38 -26.26
C SER A 177 -39.21 -8.98 -24.88
N THR A 178 -38.36 -8.85 -23.87
CA THR A 178 -38.59 -9.37 -22.51
C THR A 178 -39.71 -8.61 -21.82
N ILE A 179 -39.81 -7.30 -22.06
CA ILE A 179 -40.81 -6.43 -21.43
C ILE A 179 -42.24 -6.79 -21.83
N PRO A 180 -42.60 -6.85 -23.14
CA PRO A 180 -43.93 -7.29 -23.55
C PRO A 180 -44.16 -8.77 -23.24
N LEU A 181 -43.13 -9.62 -23.16
CA LEU A 181 -43.31 -11.00 -22.69
C LEU A 181 -43.82 -11.03 -21.25
N MET A 182 -43.17 -10.29 -20.34
CA MET A 182 -43.58 -10.20 -18.94
C MET A 182 -44.95 -9.53 -18.78
N LEU A 183 -45.25 -8.47 -19.52
CA LEU A 183 -46.59 -7.86 -19.54
C LEU A 183 -47.66 -8.86 -20.01
N GLY A 184 -47.34 -9.68 -21.02
CA GLY A 184 -48.23 -10.73 -21.51
C GLY A 184 -48.60 -11.73 -20.40
N ILE A 185 -47.59 -12.20 -19.65
CA ILE A 185 -47.79 -13.13 -18.54
C ILE A 185 -48.60 -12.48 -17.41
N ILE A 186 -48.26 -11.25 -17.01
CA ILE A 186 -49.01 -10.55 -15.96
C ILE A 186 -50.49 -10.36 -16.37
N TYR A 187 -50.78 -10.05 -17.64
CA TYR A 187 -52.15 -9.94 -18.12
C TYR A 187 -52.87 -11.30 -18.21
N GLU A 188 -52.14 -12.38 -18.47
CA GLU A 188 -52.67 -13.75 -18.44
C GLU A 188 -53.06 -14.16 -17.02
N ASP A 189 -52.22 -13.85 -16.02
CA ASP A 189 -52.51 -14.11 -14.60
C ASP A 189 -53.68 -13.27 -14.08
N LYS A 190 -53.94 -12.12 -14.69
CA LYS A 190 -55.14 -11.30 -14.46
C LYS A 190 -56.37 -11.78 -15.25
N GLU A 191 -56.27 -12.90 -15.98
CA GLU A 191 -57.32 -13.45 -16.85
C GLU A 191 -57.75 -12.51 -18.01
N LEU A 192 -56.93 -11.50 -18.33
CA LEU A 192 -57.17 -10.55 -19.41
C LEU A 192 -56.52 -11.04 -20.71
N LEU A 193 -57.02 -12.16 -21.21
CA LEU A 193 -56.41 -12.94 -22.31
C LEU A 193 -56.22 -12.15 -23.61
N ASP A 194 -57.14 -11.24 -23.96
CA ASP A 194 -57.00 -10.41 -25.17
C ASP A 194 -55.77 -9.48 -25.09
N LYS A 195 -55.53 -8.91 -23.91
CA LYS A 195 -54.34 -8.06 -23.68
C LYS A 195 -53.08 -8.92 -23.65
N ALA A 196 -53.14 -10.06 -22.97
CA ALA A 196 -52.02 -11.00 -22.92
C ALA A 196 -51.55 -11.41 -24.32
N ASN A 197 -52.49 -11.81 -25.19
CA ASN A 197 -52.19 -12.20 -26.57
C ASN A 197 -51.59 -11.05 -27.40
N SER A 198 -52.10 -9.83 -27.25
CA SER A 198 -51.53 -8.66 -27.92
C SER A 198 -50.07 -8.42 -27.52
N TYR A 199 -49.74 -8.54 -26.23
CA TYR A 199 -48.38 -8.40 -25.74
C TYR A 199 -47.47 -9.58 -26.13
N PHE A 200 -47.98 -10.81 -26.14
CA PHE A 200 -47.23 -11.96 -26.64
C PHE A 200 -46.89 -11.82 -28.12
N GLU A 201 -47.82 -11.34 -28.95
CA GLU A 201 -47.54 -11.08 -30.35
C GLU A 201 -46.48 -9.97 -30.51
N ARG A 202 -46.55 -8.90 -29.71
CA ARG A 202 -45.52 -7.86 -29.73
C ARG A 202 -44.15 -8.40 -29.30
N ALA A 203 -44.08 -9.21 -28.25
CA ALA A 203 -42.85 -9.86 -27.81
C ALA A 203 -42.27 -10.74 -28.92
N ARG A 204 -43.11 -11.56 -29.57
CA ARG A 204 -42.71 -12.42 -30.68
C ARG A 204 -42.20 -11.65 -31.89
N LEU A 205 -42.74 -10.46 -32.18
CA LEU A 205 -42.29 -9.58 -33.26
C LEU A 205 -40.95 -8.90 -32.96
N LEU A 206 -40.68 -8.61 -31.68
CA LEU A 206 -39.41 -8.00 -31.24
C LEU A 206 -38.28 -9.03 -31.05
N SER A 207 -38.62 -10.30 -30.83
CA SER A 207 -37.62 -11.37 -30.76
C SER A 207 -36.92 -11.58 -32.10
N SER A 208 -35.60 -11.84 -32.05
CA SER A 208 -34.78 -12.08 -33.24
C SER A 208 -35.26 -13.29 -34.07
N GLN A 209 -35.69 -14.35 -33.39
CA GLN A 209 -36.30 -15.51 -34.01
C GLN A 209 -37.54 -15.94 -33.23
N LYS A 210 -38.50 -16.56 -33.94
CA LYS A 210 -39.71 -17.10 -33.33
C LYS A 210 -39.40 -18.14 -32.23
N ILE A 211 -38.31 -18.92 -32.38
CA ILE A 211 -37.91 -19.91 -31.38
C ILE A 211 -37.42 -19.27 -30.08
N ASP A 212 -36.76 -18.12 -30.16
CA ASP A 212 -36.25 -17.39 -28.99
C ASP A 212 -37.41 -16.95 -28.09
N PHE A 213 -38.48 -16.45 -28.70
CA PHE A 213 -39.71 -16.10 -27.97
C PHE A 213 -40.27 -17.27 -27.16
N TYR A 214 -40.46 -18.45 -27.79
CA TYR A 214 -41.02 -19.60 -27.09
C TYR A 214 -40.07 -20.15 -26.02
N ASN A 215 -38.76 -20.11 -26.27
CA ASN A 215 -37.75 -20.48 -25.28
C ASN A 215 -37.78 -19.54 -24.07
N SER A 216 -37.81 -18.22 -24.30
CA SER A 216 -37.90 -17.23 -23.23
C SER A 216 -39.21 -17.38 -22.45
N ARG A 217 -40.34 -17.55 -23.13
CA ARG A 217 -41.64 -17.75 -22.47
C ARG A 217 -41.65 -19.04 -21.64
N GLY A 218 -41.16 -20.14 -22.20
CA GLY A 218 -41.04 -21.43 -21.48
C GLY A 218 -40.11 -21.36 -20.27
N MET A 219 -38.99 -20.65 -20.39
CA MET A 219 -38.07 -20.43 -19.27
C MET A 219 -38.71 -19.63 -18.15
N VAL A 220 -39.50 -18.60 -18.48
CA VAL A 220 -40.19 -17.80 -17.47
C VAL A 220 -41.22 -18.64 -16.72
N TYR A 221 -42.07 -19.43 -17.39
CA TYR A 221 -43.01 -20.33 -16.69
C TYR A 221 -42.32 -21.44 -15.89
N PHE A 222 -41.13 -21.88 -16.32
CA PHE A 222 -40.36 -22.86 -15.55
C PHE A 222 -39.78 -22.27 -14.26
N GLN A 223 -39.54 -20.96 -14.22
CA GLN A 223 -39.01 -20.24 -13.05
C GLN A 223 -40.08 -19.78 -12.07
N MET A 224 -41.36 -19.89 -12.44
CA MET A 224 -42.54 -19.63 -11.59
C MET A 224 -42.88 -20.87 -10.75
#